data_AF-A0A8J1UHP0-F1
#
_entry.id   AF-A0A8J1UHP0-F1
#
_cell.length_a   1.000
_cell.length_b   1.000
_cell.length_c   1.000
_cell.angle_alpha   90.00
_cell.angle_beta   90.00
_cell.angle_gamma   90.00
#
_symmetry.space_group_name_H-M   'P 1'
#
loop_
_entity.id
_entity.type
_entity.pdbx_description
1 polymer ?
#
loop_
_entity_poly.entity_id
_entity_poly.type
_entity_poly.pdbx_seq_one_letter_code
_entity_poly.pdbx_strand_id
1 'polypeptide(L)'
;TRTYFSVTKQIWGGQELSTFSRKQLEIYRELPSSMFGVIPILVFLNIPILDVAVFPLVYFFPRQFLSYHFWSTEQKKDFALHYHSQRVAQHKPIIKGLAAKVKKIKDTDSREKLEKILQRIKAKSHPSVDEILAASHLFQEKPLELSHISRPYMRHLAKGMLLHSLLRQKLLQDAVLINYIDRAMQREGIDKLTEEELRSACFTRGLNATRLSKDDMIHYLTQWTTISMEIDETNISLLLHKPVLLAYNHPDNKSIRKALQTS
;
A
#
# COMPACT_ATOMS: atom_id res chain seq x y z
N THR A 1 -14.37 2.69 17.13
CA THR A 1 -15.10 3.93 16.77
C THR A 1 -14.70 5.15 17.61
N ARG A 2 -14.67 5.08 18.95
CA ARG A 2 -14.25 6.24 19.80
C ARG A 2 -12.86 6.78 19.46
N THR A 3 -11.88 5.90 19.27
CA THR A 3 -10.50 6.27 18.89
C THR A 3 -10.45 7.04 17.57
N TYR A 4 -11.21 6.61 16.56
CA TYR A 4 -11.27 7.30 15.27
C TYR A 4 -11.76 8.74 15.42
N PHE A 5 -12.90 8.95 16.09
CA PHE A 5 -13.45 10.30 16.27
C PHE A 5 -12.54 11.21 17.08
N SER A 6 -11.83 10.65 18.06
CA SER A 6 -10.81 11.40 18.82
C SER A 6 -9.65 11.83 17.92
N VAL A 7 -9.10 10.89 17.14
CA VAL A 7 -7.98 11.16 16.22
C VAL A 7 -8.39 12.16 15.14
N THR A 8 -9.59 12.01 14.55
CA THR A 8 -10.08 12.97 13.55
C THR A 8 -10.22 14.36 14.15
N LYS A 9 -10.80 14.49 15.36
CA LYS A 9 -10.94 15.79 16.03
C LYS A 9 -9.58 16.44 16.28
N GLN A 10 -8.59 15.66 16.69
CA GLN A 10 -7.23 16.13 16.95
C GLN A 10 -6.50 16.59 15.68
N ILE A 11 -6.56 15.81 14.60
CA ILE A 11 -5.98 16.18 13.30
C ILE A 11 -6.63 17.47 12.77
N TRP A 12 -7.96 17.59 12.86
CA TRP A 12 -8.68 18.79 12.44
C TRP A 12 -8.40 20.00 13.34
N GLY A 13 -8.02 19.75 14.61
CA GLY A 13 -7.51 20.75 15.54
C GLY A 13 -6.05 21.14 15.32
N GLY A 14 -5.39 20.63 14.27
CA GLY A 14 -4.02 20.99 13.90
C GLY A 14 -2.93 20.12 14.53
N GLN A 15 -3.29 19.03 15.21
CA GLN A 15 -2.29 18.12 15.78
C GLN A 15 -1.53 17.37 14.67
N GLU A 16 -0.20 17.37 14.76
CA GLU A 16 0.66 16.72 13.78
C GLU A 16 0.52 15.19 13.80
N LEU A 17 0.58 14.57 12.61
CA LEU A 17 0.53 13.11 12.44
C LEU A 17 1.67 12.38 13.16
N SER A 18 2.81 13.05 13.35
CA SER A 18 3.99 12.54 14.07
C SER A 18 3.69 12.11 15.51
N THR A 19 2.71 12.76 16.15
CA THR A 19 2.41 12.58 17.58
C THR A 19 1.54 11.37 17.90
N PHE A 20 0.87 10.80 16.89
CA PHE A 20 -0.04 9.68 17.06
C PHE A 20 0.71 8.34 17.09
N SER A 21 0.15 7.38 17.82
CA SER A 21 0.59 5.98 17.77
C SER A 21 0.26 5.32 16.43
N ARG A 22 1.00 4.26 16.08
CA ARG A 22 0.77 3.45 14.89
C ARG A 22 -0.69 3.00 14.81
N LYS A 23 -1.23 2.44 15.91
CA LYS A 23 -2.61 1.94 15.97
C LYS A 23 -3.65 3.04 15.70
N GLN A 24 -3.43 4.25 16.23
CA GLN A 24 -4.33 5.38 15.96
C GLN A 24 -4.34 5.76 14.48
N LEU A 25 -3.17 5.80 13.84
CA LEU A 25 -3.04 6.10 12.41
C LEU A 25 -3.60 4.99 11.51
N GLU A 26 -3.40 3.72 11.87
CA GLU A 26 -4.00 2.56 11.19
C GLU A 26 -5.53 2.60 11.26
N ILE A 27 -6.10 2.85 12.46
CA ILE A 27 -7.55 3.01 12.63
C ILE A 27 -8.07 4.19 11.79
N TYR A 28 -7.36 5.31 11.76
CA TYR A 28 -7.73 6.48 10.95
C TYR A 28 -7.77 6.15 9.45
N ARG A 29 -6.82 5.34 8.97
CA ARG A 29 -6.74 4.89 7.57
C ARG A 29 -7.83 3.87 7.22
N GLU A 30 -8.08 2.89 8.06
CA GLU A 30 -8.90 1.71 7.73
C GLU A 30 -10.39 1.92 7.97
N LEU A 31 -10.77 2.74 8.95
CA LEU A 31 -12.17 2.87 9.34
C LEU A 31 -13.06 3.48 8.24
N PRO A 32 -12.66 4.52 7.49
CA PRO A 32 -13.49 5.04 6.40
C PRO A 32 -13.83 3.96 5.37
N SER A 33 -12.82 3.19 4.94
CA SER A 33 -13.00 2.09 3.99
C SER A 33 -13.94 1.00 4.51
N SER A 34 -13.88 0.72 5.82
CA SER A 34 -14.71 -0.30 6.47
C SER A 34 -16.18 0.12 6.59
N MET A 35 -16.47 1.43 6.64
CA MET A 35 -17.83 1.97 6.74
C MET A 35 -18.55 2.05 5.38
N PHE A 36 -17.81 2.17 4.27
CA PHE A 36 -18.41 2.28 2.93
C PHE A 36 -19.25 1.06 2.54
N GLY A 37 -18.98 -0.13 3.07
CA GLY A 37 -19.82 -1.31 2.82
C GLY A 37 -21.18 -1.27 3.51
N VAL A 38 -21.29 -0.53 4.62
CA VAL A 38 -22.50 -0.46 5.46
C VAL A 38 -23.45 0.65 4.99
N ILE A 39 -22.94 1.71 4.37
CA ILE A 39 -23.75 2.84 3.88
C ILE A 39 -24.83 2.39 2.88
N PRO A 40 -24.53 1.58 1.84
CA PRO A 40 -25.56 1.09 0.92
C PRO A 40 -26.65 0.27 1.63
N ILE A 41 -26.29 -0.56 2.62
CA ILE A 41 -27.25 -1.34 3.42
C ILE A 41 -28.21 -0.39 4.13
N LEU A 42 -27.69 0.64 4.82
CA LEU A 42 -28.52 1.61 5.55
C LEU A 42 -29.49 2.34 4.61
N VAL A 43 -29.05 2.69 3.39
CA VAL A 43 -29.92 3.32 2.39
C VAL A 43 -31.01 2.35 1.91
N PHE A 44 -30.65 1.10 1.61
CA PHE A 44 -31.59 0.10 1.10
C PHE A 44 -32.66 -0.29 2.12
N LEU A 45 -32.33 -0.34 3.42
CA LEU A 45 -33.29 -0.62 4.49
C LEU A 45 -34.42 0.41 4.60
N ASN A 46 -34.23 1.62 4.07
CA ASN A 46 -35.25 2.68 4.09
C ASN A 46 -36.19 2.63 2.87
N ILE A 47 -36.00 1.70 1.94
CA ILE A 47 -36.78 1.58 0.69
C ILE A 47 -37.55 0.24 0.71
N PRO A 48 -38.90 0.21 0.81
CA PRO A 48 -39.76 -0.96 1.05
C PRO A 48 -39.73 -2.14 0.05
N ILE A 49 -38.76 -2.18 -0.86
CA ILE A 49 -38.51 -3.26 -1.84
C ILE A 49 -37.03 -3.68 -1.79
N LEU A 50 -36.13 -2.74 -1.52
CA LEU A 50 -34.70 -2.98 -1.47
C LEU A 50 -34.28 -3.62 -0.15
N ASP A 51 -35.06 -3.46 0.91
CA ASP A 51 -34.87 -4.11 2.21
C ASP A 51 -34.84 -5.64 2.10
N VAL A 52 -35.73 -6.23 1.29
CA VAL A 52 -35.74 -7.68 1.00
C VAL A 52 -34.55 -8.08 0.11
N ALA A 53 -34.17 -7.22 -0.84
CA ALA A 53 -33.06 -7.47 -1.76
C ALA A 53 -31.67 -7.38 -1.08
N VAL A 54 -31.55 -6.68 0.04
CA VAL A 54 -30.30 -6.57 0.82
C VAL A 54 -29.76 -7.92 1.23
N PHE A 55 -30.62 -8.85 1.69
CA PHE A 55 -30.15 -10.15 2.19
C PHE A 55 -29.48 -11.01 1.09
N PRO A 56 -30.09 -11.21 -0.09
CA PRO A 56 -29.40 -11.82 -1.22
C PRO A 56 -28.12 -11.07 -1.62
N LEU A 57 -28.13 -9.73 -1.68
CA LEU A 57 -26.96 -8.94 -2.06
C LEU A 57 -25.79 -9.10 -1.09
N VAL A 58 -26.06 -9.10 0.21
CA VAL A 58 -25.05 -9.34 1.25
C VAL A 58 -24.50 -10.76 1.15
N TYR A 59 -25.36 -11.74 0.88
CA TYR A 59 -24.96 -13.14 0.74
C TYR A 59 -24.09 -13.39 -0.50
N PHE A 60 -24.47 -12.84 -1.66
CA PHE A 60 -23.73 -13.03 -2.92
C PHE A 60 -22.53 -12.09 -3.10
N PHE A 61 -22.55 -10.92 -2.47
CA PHE A 61 -21.48 -9.89 -2.58
C PHE A 61 -20.92 -9.46 -1.21
N PRO A 62 -20.47 -10.41 -0.36
CA PRO A 62 -20.01 -10.13 1.00
C PRO A 62 -18.85 -9.12 1.05
N ARG A 63 -17.97 -9.10 0.04
CA ARG A 63 -16.82 -8.18 -0.02
C ARG A 63 -17.23 -6.70 -0.14
N GLN A 64 -18.39 -6.43 -0.73
CA GLN A 64 -18.89 -5.09 -0.99
C GLN A 64 -19.80 -4.58 0.13
N PHE A 65 -20.52 -5.47 0.81
CA PHE A 65 -21.56 -5.11 1.77
C PHE A 65 -21.21 -5.44 3.22
N LEU A 66 -20.34 -6.42 3.49
CA LEU A 66 -19.89 -6.75 4.84
C LEU A 66 -18.60 -6.00 5.18
N SER A 67 -18.50 -5.53 6.43
CA SER A 67 -17.23 -5.07 6.97
C SER A 67 -16.33 -6.25 7.32
N TYR A 68 -15.02 -6.01 7.42
CA TYR A 68 -14.00 -7.04 7.72
C TYR A 68 -14.35 -7.90 8.95
N HIS A 69 -15.02 -7.33 9.96
CA HIS A 69 -15.43 -8.04 11.18
C HIS A 69 -16.47 -9.14 10.93
N PHE A 70 -17.29 -9.01 9.89
CA PHE A 70 -18.35 -9.97 9.56
C PHE A 70 -17.92 -11.02 8.53
N TRP A 71 -16.69 -10.95 8.03
CA TRP A 71 -16.17 -11.96 7.12
C TRP A 71 -15.74 -13.22 7.87
N SER A 72 -16.08 -14.39 7.33
CA SER A 72 -15.57 -15.67 7.80
C SER A 72 -14.06 -15.75 7.62
N THR A 73 -13.39 -16.67 8.34
CA THR A 73 -11.95 -16.89 8.20
C THR A 73 -11.55 -17.26 6.77
N GLU A 74 -12.40 -18.01 6.06
CA GLU A 74 -12.21 -18.37 4.65
C GLU A 74 -12.34 -17.13 3.75
N GLN A 75 -13.42 -16.35 3.92
CA GLN A 75 -13.64 -15.10 3.18
C GLN A 75 -12.48 -14.10 3.36
N LYS A 76 -11.95 -13.96 4.59
CA LYS A 76 -10.80 -13.10 4.86
C LYS A 76 -9.57 -13.53 4.05
N LYS A 77 -9.29 -14.83 3.97
CA LYS A 77 -8.18 -15.38 3.18
C LYS A 77 -8.41 -15.14 1.68
N ASP A 78 -9.59 -15.45 1.18
CA ASP A 78 -9.92 -15.32 -0.23
C ASP A 78 -9.89 -13.87 -0.71
N PHE A 79 -10.49 -12.95 0.08
CA PHE A 79 -10.47 -11.53 -0.26
C PHE A 79 -9.07 -10.94 -0.16
N ALA A 80 -8.28 -11.32 0.85
CA ALA A 80 -6.87 -10.91 0.92
C ALA A 80 -6.10 -11.37 -0.31
N LEU A 81 -6.27 -12.63 -0.75
CA LEU A 81 -5.64 -13.15 -1.97
C LEU A 81 -6.13 -12.42 -3.23
N HIS A 82 -7.43 -12.11 -3.31
CA HIS A 82 -8.02 -11.36 -4.42
C HIS A 82 -7.41 -9.95 -4.53
N TYR A 83 -7.39 -9.18 -3.43
CA TYR A 83 -6.78 -7.85 -3.41
C TYR A 83 -5.29 -7.91 -3.72
N HIS A 84 -4.57 -8.88 -3.17
CA HIS A 84 -3.15 -9.04 -3.44
C HIS A 84 -2.87 -9.39 -4.91
N SER A 85 -3.73 -10.20 -5.54
CA SER A 85 -3.63 -10.50 -6.97
C SER A 85 -3.83 -9.26 -7.83
N GLN A 86 -4.81 -8.41 -7.49
CA GLN A 86 -5.01 -7.11 -8.15
C GLN A 86 -3.79 -6.19 -8.01
N ARG A 87 -3.16 -6.18 -6.82
CA ARG A 87 -1.92 -5.45 -6.54
C ARG A 87 -0.77 -5.94 -7.42
N VAL A 88 -0.51 -7.24 -7.42
CA VAL A 88 0.58 -7.87 -8.19
C VAL A 88 0.41 -7.64 -9.69
N ALA A 89 -0.83 -7.60 -10.20
CA ALA A 89 -1.12 -7.26 -11.59
C ALA A 89 -0.62 -5.85 -11.98
N GLN A 90 -0.49 -4.91 -11.04
CA GLN A 90 0.02 -3.57 -11.30
C GLN A 90 1.54 -3.48 -11.35
N HIS A 91 2.27 -4.48 -10.82
CA HIS A 91 3.73 -4.39 -10.74
C HIS A 91 4.39 -4.27 -12.12
N LYS A 92 3.95 -5.05 -13.12
CA LYS A 92 4.48 -4.97 -14.49
C LYS A 92 4.27 -3.58 -15.12
N PRO A 93 3.05 -2.99 -15.12
CA PRO A 93 2.83 -1.61 -15.52
C PRO A 93 3.72 -0.59 -14.78
N ILE A 94 3.89 -0.73 -13.46
CA ILE A 94 4.74 0.17 -12.65
C ILE A 94 6.20 0.09 -13.10
N ILE A 95 6.75 -1.11 -13.28
CA ILE A 95 8.14 -1.33 -13.77
C ILE A 95 8.32 -0.73 -15.16
N LYS A 96 7.38 -0.98 -16.09
CA LYS A 96 7.45 -0.43 -17.45
C LYS A 96 7.40 1.10 -17.45
N GLY A 97 6.52 1.69 -16.64
CA GLY A 97 6.43 3.14 -16.52
C GLY A 97 7.64 3.77 -15.85
N LEU A 98 8.24 3.09 -14.85
CA LEU A 98 9.49 3.51 -14.23
C LEU A 98 10.63 3.50 -15.28
N ALA A 99 10.78 2.41 -16.03
CA ALA A 99 11.78 2.31 -17.10
C ALA A 99 11.60 3.39 -18.18
N ALA A 100 10.36 3.71 -18.57
CA ALA A 100 10.08 4.78 -19.53
C ALA A 100 10.44 6.18 -18.99
N LYS A 101 10.32 6.38 -17.68
CA LYS A 101 10.70 7.63 -17.00
C LYS A 101 12.21 7.76 -16.83
N VAL A 102 12.90 6.69 -16.47
CA VAL A 102 14.37 6.66 -16.35
C VAL A 102 15.05 7.11 -17.65
N LYS A 103 14.54 6.70 -18.81
CA LYS A 103 15.04 7.15 -20.13
C LYS A 103 14.96 8.67 -20.37
N LYS A 104 14.15 9.40 -19.59
CA LYS A 104 13.97 10.85 -19.71
C LYS A 104 14.87 11.64 -18.76
N ILE A 105 15.60 10.96 -17.87
CA ILE A 105 16.57 11.60 -16.97
C ILE A 105 17.78 12.01 -17.81
N LYS A 106 18.14 13.29 -17.72
CA LYS A 106 19.27 13.86 -18.47
C LYS A 106 20.61 13.58 -17.81
N ASP A 107 20.66 13.66 -16.49
CA ASP A 107 21.86 13.37 -15.73
C ASP A 107 22.23 11.88 -15.85
N THR A 108 23.47 11.62 -16.25
CA THR A 108 23.89 10.26 -16.61
C THR A 108 24.10 9.40 -15.36
N ASP A 109 24.72 9.95 -14.31
CA ASP A 109 24.94 9.24 -13.05
C ASP A 109 23.62 8.83 -12.37
N SER A 110 22.69 9.79 -12.27
CA SER A 110 21.33 9.56 -11.77
C SER A 110 20.56 8.51 -12.56
N ARG A 111 20.68 8.56 -13.90
CA ARG A 111 20.04 7.57 -14.77
C ARG A 111 20.61 6.17 -14.53
N GLU A 112 21.93 6.03 -14.47
CA GLU A 112 22.60 4.75 -14.25
C GLU A 112 22.19 4.09 -12.92
N LYS A 113 22.02 4.88 -11.84
CA LYS A 113 21.52 4.38 -10.55
C LYS A 113 20.16 3.68 -10.67
N LEU A 114 19.20 4.31 -11.34
CA LEU A 114 17.86 3.71 -11.54
C LEU A 114 17.86 2.60 -12.59
N GLU A 115 18.71 2.68 -13.61
CA GLU A 115 18.89 1.57 -14.57
C GLU A 115 19.43 0.33 -13.88
N LYS A 116 20.40 0.47 -12.98
CA LYS A 116 20.92 -0.63 -12.15
C LYS A 116 19.81 -1.27 -11.31
N ILE A 117 18.96 -0.46 -10.66
CA ILE A 117 17.78 -0.96 -9.93
C ILE A 117 16.84 -1.75 -10.87
N LEU A 118 16.55 -1.23 -12.06
CA LEU A 118 15.69 -1.91 -13.04
C LEU A 118 16.32 -3.21 -13.56
N GLN A 119 17.64 -3.24 -13.73
CA GLN A 119 18.39 -4.43 -14.12
C GLN A 119 18.30 -5.51 -13.03
N ARG A 120 18.45 -5.16 -11.75
CA ARG A 120 18.24 -6.08 -10.61
C ARG A 120 16.86 -6.72 -10.65
N ILE A 121 15.83 -5.89 -10.83
CA ILE A 121 14.43 -6.33 -10.92
C ILE A 121 14.24 -7.31 -12.09
N LYS A 122 14.80 -7.00 -13.27
CA LYS A 122 14.75 -7.89 -14.45
C LYS A 122 15.51 -9.20 -14.23
N ALA A 123 16.64 -9.15 -13.52
CA ALA A 123 17.43 -10.32 -13.13
C ALA A 123 16.79 -11.16 -12.02
N LYS A 124 15.53 -10.90 -11.65
CA LYS A 124 14.77 -11.59 -10.59
C LYS A 124 15.37 -11.43 -9.19
N SER A 125 16.17 -10.38 -8.97
CA SER A 125 16.68 -9.95 -7.67
C SER A 125 15.97 -8.67 -7.21
N HIS A 126 16.01 -8.34 -5.93
CA HIS A 126 15.60 -7.01 -5.46
C HIS A 126 16.84 -6.13 -5.25
N PRO A 127 16.75 -4.81 -5.52
CA PRO A 127 17.77 -3.87 -5.06
C PRO A 127 17.92 -3.92 -3.53
N SER A 128 19.11 -3.58 -3.05
CA SER A 128 19.38 -3.35 -1.62
C SER A 128 18.75 -2.03 -1.15
N VAL A 129 18.60 -1.88 0.17
CA VAL A 129 18.12 -0.62 0.77
C VAL A 129 19.03 0.54 0.37
N ASP A 130 20.36 0.37 0.43
CA ASP A 130 21.34 1.40 0.09
C ASP A 130 21.25 1.82 -1.39
N GLU A 131 21.05 0.86 -2.30
CA GLU A 131 20.83 1.18 -3.72
C GLU A 131 19.56 2.03 -3.93
N ILE A 132 18.48 1.75 -3.20
CA ILE A 132 17.25 2.54 -3.27
C ILE A 132 17.46 3.93 -2.68
N LEU A 133 18.12 4.04 -1.53
CA LEU A 133 18.40 5.30 -0.86
C LEU A 133 19.31 6.20 -1.70
N ALA A 134 20.32 5.63 -2.37
CA ALA A 134 21.17 6.38 -3.29
C ALA A 134 20.40 7.00 -4.47
N ALA A 135 19.24 6.45 -4.81
CA ALA A 135 18.34 6.95 -5.85
C ALA A 135 17.13 7.75 -5.32
N SER A 136 17.02 7.97 -4.00
CA SER A 136 15.83 8.57 -3.38
C SER A 136 15.56 10.01 -3.84
N HIS A 137 16.61 10.81 -3.95
CA HIS A 137 16.54 12.21 -4.41
C HIS A 137 15.92 12.35 -5.82
N LEU A 138 16.05 11.33 -6.67
CA LEU A 138 15.48 11.33 -8.03
C LEU A 138 13.96 11.36 -8.03
N PHE A 139 13.33 10.97 -6.93
CA PHE A 139 11.88 11.02 -6.75
C PHE A 139 11.37 12.41 -6.34
N GLN A 140 12.26 13.36 -6.05
CA GLN A 140 11.94 14.77 -5.78
C GLN A 140 11.80 15.59 -7.07
N GLU A 141 12.34 15.10 -8.18
CA GLU A 141 12.45 15.85 -9.42
C GLU A 141 11.68 15.23 -10.59
N LYS A 142 11.54 15.99 -11.68
CA LYS A 142 11.06 15.46 -12.96
C LYS A 142 11.99 14.33 -13.41
N PRO A 143 11.46 13.17 -13.87
CA PRO A 143 10.04 12.88 -14.17
C PRO A 143 9.32 12.04 -13.10
N LEU A 144 9.91 11.83 -11.92
CA LEU A 144 9.44 10.89 -10.89
C LEU A 144 8.70 11.58 -9.74
N GLU A 145 8.84 12.89 -9.58
CA GLU A 145 8.04 13.68 -8.65
C GLU A 145 6.53 13.44 -8.88
N LEU A 146 5.78 13.30 -7.78
CA LEU A 146 4.36 12.92 -7.83
C LEU A 146 3.52 13.87 -8.69
N SER A 147 3.84 15.17 -8.67
CA SER A 147 3.16 16.23 -9.46
C SER A 147 3.29 16.00 -10.97
N HIS A 148 4.44 15.45 -11.41
CA HIS A 148 4.79 15.23 -12.82
C HIS A 148 4.51 13.81 -13.32
N ILE A 149 4.03 12.92 -12.46
CA ILE A 149 3.55 11.61 -12.86
C ILE A 149 2.24 11.74 -13.65
N SER A 150 2.11 11.03 -14.79
CA SER A 150 0.86 11.04 -15.56
C SER A 150 -0.28 10.32 -14.81
N ARG A 151 -1.53 10.76 -15.03
CA ARG A 151 -2.71 10.13 -14.38
C ARG A 151 -2.82 8.61 -14.60
N PRO A 152 -2.53 8.04 -15.79
CA PRO A 152 -2.53 6.58 -15.96
C PRO A 152 -1.47 5.88 -15.09
N TYR A 153 -0.26 6.43 -15.01
CA TYR A 153 0.81 5.84 -14.19
C TYR A 153 0.49 5.95 -12.69
N MET A 154 -0.03 7.10 -12.27
CA MET A 154 -0.52 7.34 -10.90
C MET A 154 -1.57 6.29 -10.48
N ARG A 155 -2.49 5.91 -11.38
CA ARG A 155 -3.50 4.88 -11.10
C ARG A 155 -2.88 3.51 -10.84
N HIS A 156 -1.83 3.13 -11.58
CA HIS A 156 -1.12 1.89 -11.32
C HIS A 156 -0.41 1.91 -9.97
N LEU A 157 0.25 3.03 -9.63
CA LEU A 157 0.90 3.23 -8.33
C LEU A 157 -0.10 3.14 -7.17
N ALA A 158 -1.23 3.86 -7.26
CA ALA A 158 -2.30 3.81 -6.27
C ALA A 158 -2.82 2.38 -6.06
N LYS A 159 -3.18 1.68 -7.14
CA LYS A 159 -3.64 0.28 -7.07
C LYS A 159 -2.56 -0.68 -6.55
N GLY A 160 -1.28 -0.43 -6.86
CA GLY A 160 -0.14 -1.17 -6.30
C GLY A 160 0.05 -1.00 -4.79
N MET A 161 -0.53 0.05 -4.21
CA MET A 161 -0.62 0.29 -2.77
C MET A 161 -1.99 -0.08 -2.16
N LEU A 162 -2.90 -0.65 -2.96
CA LEU A 162 -4.32 -0.85 -2.61
C LEU A 162 -5.02 0.44 -2.20
N LEU A 163 -4.68 1.54 -2.86
CA LEU A 163 -5.34 2.83 -2.73
C LEU A 163 -6.32 3.03 -3.89
N HIS A 164 -7.50 3.56 -3.59
CA HIS A 164 -8.58 3.74 -4.55
C HIS A 164 -8.64 5.16 -5.14
N SER A 165 -7.82 6.07 -4.61
CA SER A 165 -7.85 7.49 -4.92
C SER A 165 -7.41 7.79 -6.36
N LEU A 166 -8.31 8.44 -7.11
CA LEU A 166 -8.03 8.94 -8.47
C LEU A 166 -7.50 10.38 -8.50
N LEU A 167 -7.60 11.07 -7.37
CA LEU A 167 -7.13 12.44 -7.19
C LEU A 167 -5.70 12.42 -6.63
N ARG A 168 -4.80 13.20 -7.25
CA ARG A 168 -3.40 13.27 -6.81
C ARG A 168 -3.26 13.75 -5.37
N GLN A 169 -4.02 14.77 -4.98
CA GLN A 169 -3.97 15.30 -3.61
C GLN A 169 -4.39 14.25 -2.59
N LYS A 170 -5.42 13.45 -2.90
CA LYS A 170 -5.84 12.36 -2.01
C LYS A 170 -4.78 11.27 -1.94
N LEU A 171 -4.17 10.90 -3.08
CA LEU A 171 -3.08 9.93 -3.11
C LEU A 171 -1.86 10.41 -2.31
N LEU A 172 -1.51 11.69 -2.39
CA LEU A 172 -0.47 12.30 -1.57
C LEU A 172 -0.81 12.14 -0.08
N GLN A 173 -2.01 12.52 0.35
CA GLN A 173 -2.45 12.36 1.73
C GLN A 173 -2.42 10.90 2.21
N ASP A 174 -2.87 9.96 1.37
CA ASP A 174 -2.83 8.53 1.67
C ASP A 174 -1.40 8.01 1.83
N ALA A 175 -0.49 8.42 0.94
CA ALA A 175 0.92 8.06 0.99
C ALA A 175 1.62 8.66 2.21
N VAL A 176 1.37 9.94 2.51
CA VAL A 176 1.87 10.60 3.72
C VAL A 176 1.39 9.88 4.97
N LEU A 177 0.10 9.54 5.07
CA LEU A 177 -0.43 8.77 6.19
C LEU A 177 0.26 7.41 6.34
N ILE A 178 0.48 6.68 5.25
CA ILE A 178 1.25 5.41 5.28
C ILE A 178 2.68 5.64 5.78
N ASN A 179 3.34 6.71 5.33
CA ASN A 179 4.69 7.05 5.79
C ASN A 179 4.74 7.36 7.30
N TYR A 180 3.73 8.05 7.83
CA TYR A 180 3.63 8.28 9.28
C TYR A 180 3.34 6.99 10.06
N ILE A 181 2.56 6.06 9.50
CA ILE A 181 2.40 4.71 10.08
C ILE A 181 3.74 3.98 10.11
N ASP A 182 4.54 4.05 9.04
CA ASP A 182 5.88 3.45 8.97
C ASP A 182 6.82 4.03 10.03
N ARG A 183 6.85 5.36 10.17
CA ARG A 183 7.67 6.06 11.17
C ARG A 183 7.24 5.72 12.60
N ALA A 184 5.93 5.66 12.85
CA ALA A 184 5.39 5.25 14.14
C ALA A 184 5.75 3.79 14.47
N MET A 185 5.71 2.90 13.48
CA MET A 185 6.11 1.50 13.63
C MET A 185 7.60 1.38 14.00
N GLN A 186 8.48 2.14 13.34
CA GLN A 186 9.91 2.19 13.67
C GLN A 186 10.13 2.70 15.11
N ARG A 187 9.43 3.77 15.49
CA ARG A 187 9.51 4.38 16.83
C ARG A 187 9.04 3.45 17.94
N GLU A 188 7.96 2.71 17.70
CA GLU A 188 7.38 1.79 18.69
C GLU A 188 8.20 0.49 18.83
N GLY A 189 8.88 0.08 17.76
CA GLY A 189 9.72 -1.12 17.67
C GLY A 189 9.02 -2.24 16.89
N ILE A 190 9.61 -2.66 15.77
CA ILE A 190 9.02 -3.66 14.86
C ILE A 190 8.92 -5.04 15.53
N ASP A 191 9.92 -5.39 16.34
CA ASP A 191 10.04 -6.64 17.08
C ASP A 191 8.93 -6.84 18.13
N LYS A 192 8.32 -5.74 18.59
CA LYS A 192 7.24 -5.73 19.58
C LYS A 192 5.86 -5.99 18.98
N LEU A 193 5.73 -6.00 17.65
CA LEU A 193 4.47 -6.34 17.00
C LEU A 193 4.14 -7.81 17.23
N THR A 194 2.86 -8.08 17.45
CA THR A 194 2.31 -9.44 17.39
C THR A 194 2.43 -10.01 15.98
N GLU A 195 2.37 -11.33 15.84
CA GLU A 195 2.47 -11.97 14.53
C GLU A 195 1.35 -11.53 13.56
N GLU A 196 0.14 -11.31 14.07
CA GLU A 196 -0.98 -10.79 13.29
C GLU A 196 -0.70 -9.37 12.79
N GLU A 197 -0.15 -8.49 13.65
CA GLU A 197 0.22 -7.13 13.28
C GLU A 197 1.36 -7.13 12.26
N LEU A 198 2.36 -8.01 12.39
CA LEU A 198 3.44 -8.18 11.41
C LEU A 198 2.88 -8.64 10.05
N ARG A 199 1.98 -9.62 10.02
CA ARG A 199 1.35 -10.11 8.79
C ARG A 199 0.52 -9.02 8.11
N SER A 200 -0.26 -8.27 8.88
CA SER A 200 -1.04 -7.12 8.37
C SER A 200 -0.13 -6.01 7.83
N ALA A 201 0.95 -5.69 8.55
CA ALA A 201 1.93 -4.71 8.13
C ALA A 201 2.62 -5.11 6.82
N CYS A 202 3.03 -6.37 6.68
CA CYS A 202 3.61 -6.90 5.44
C CYS A 202 2.60 -6.82 4.29
N PHE A 203 1.36 -7.24 4.52
CA PHE A 203 0.30 -7.26 3.50
C PHE A 203 0.01 -5.87 2.95
N THR A 204 -0.15 -4.88 3.83
CA THR A 204 -0.39 -3.48 3.42
C THR A 204 0.77 -2.90 2.59
N ARG A 205 1.99 -3.40 2.83
CA ARG A 205 3.24 -3.03 2.13
C ARG A 205 3.56 -3.93 0.92
N GLY A 206 2.60 -4.75 0.49
CA GLY A 206 2.68 -5.49 -0.77
C GLY A 206 3.35 -6.86 -0.68
N LEU A 207 3.50 -7.41 0.53
CA LEU A 207 4.03 -8.75 0.75
C LEU A 207 2.98 -9.67 1.36
N ASN A 208 2.71 -10.79 0.69
CA ASN A 208 1.88 -11.85 1.28
C ASN A 208 2.71 -12.71 2.22
N ALA A 209 2.73 -12.34 3.50
CA ALA A 209 3.52 -13.01 4.53
C ALA A 209 2.91 -14.31 5.09
N THR A 210 1.95 -14.94 4.41
CA THR A 210 1.25 -16.13 4.93
C THR A 210 2.23 -17.26 5.31
N ARG A 211 3.33 -17.41 4.57
CA ARG A 211 4.31 -18.49 4.76
C ARG A 211 5.62 -18.06 5.42
N LEU A 212 5.71 -16.79 5.85
CA LEU A 212 6.93 -16.24 6.42
C LEU A 212 7.06 -16.53 7.91
N SER A 213 8.31 -16.68 8.36
CA SER A 213 8.64 -16.69 9.78
C SER A 213 8.47 -15.29 10.38
N LYS A 214 8.43 -15.20 11.72
CA LYS A 214 8.40 -13.91 12.41
C LYS A 214 9.63 -13.06 12.05
N ASP A 215 10.80 -13.66 12.01
CA ASP A 215 12.06 -12.97 11.74
C ASP A 215 12.13 -12.46 10.29
N ASP A 216 11.62 -13.22 9.32
CA ASP A 216 11.54 -12.76 7.92
C ASP A 216 10.59 -11.57 7.76
N MET A 217 9.46 -11.58 8.47
CA MET A 217 8.53 -10.44 8.48
C MET A 217 9.17 -9.21 9.11
N ILE A 218 9.86 -9.36 10.24
CA ILE A 218 10.60 -8.27 10.88
C ILE A 218 11.65 -7.74 9.90
N HIS A 219 12.46 -8.61 9.29
CA HIS A 219 13.49 -8.23 8.33
C HIS A 219 12.92 -7.42 7.16
N TYR A 220 11.85 -7.90 6.52
CA TYR A 220 11.19 -7.19 5.43
C TYR A 220 10.66 -5.82 5.87
N LEU A 221 10.01 -5.77 7.04
CA LEU A 221 9.46 -4.52 7.57
C LEU A 221 10.56 -3.53 7.94
N THR A 222 11.69 -3.99 8.49
CA THR A 222 12.86 -3.15 8.75
C THR A 222 13.42 -2.57 7.46
N GLN A 223 13.60 -3.38 6.40
CA GLN A 223 14.02 -2.85 5.09
C GLN A 223 13.03 -1.81 4.55
N TRP A 224 11.73 -2.07 4.69
CA TRP A 224 10.70 -1.14 4.29
C TRP A 224 10.81 0.17 5.10
N THR A 225 10.76 0.12 6.43
CA THR A 225 10.71 1.31 7.26
C THR A 225 12.00 2.13 7.21
N THR A 226 13.18 1.50 7.06
CA THR A 226 14.45 2.22 6.83
C THR A 226 14.34 3.17 5.64
N ILE A 227 13.72 2.73 4.54
CA ILE A 227 13.48 3.60 3.37
C ILE A 227 12.44 4.67 3.69
N SER A 228 11.40 4.35 4.47
CA SER A 228 10.36 5.33 4.86
C SER A 228 10.89 6.45 5.76
N MET A 229 11.95 6.21 6.54
CA MET A 229 12.58 7.25 7.35
C MET A 229 13.17 8.37 6.48
N GLU A 230 13.67 8.03 5.30
CA GLU A 230 14.24 8.97 4.31
C GLU A 230 13.19 9.54 3.33
N ILE A 231 11.90 9.24 3.55
CA ILE A 231 10.81 9.75 2.73
C ILE A 231 10.11 10.92 3.43
N ASP A 232 9.93 12.00 2.70
CA ASP A 232 9.11 13.16 3.04
C ASP A 232 8.04 13.42 1.94
N GLU A 233 7.40 14.59 1.95
CA GLU A 233 6.38 14.93 0.96
C GLU A 233 6.95 15.16 -0.44
N THR A 234 8.22 15.56 -0.56
CA THR A 234 8.88 15.90 -1.83
C THR A 234 9.23 14.65 -2.63
N ASN A 235 9.69 13.58 -1.98
CA ASN A 235 10.04 12.30 -2.60
C ASN A 235 8.99 11.20 -2.38
N ILE A 236 7.78 11.55 -1.93
CA ILE A 236 6.72 10.60 -1.54
C ILE A 236 6.34 9.60 -2.63
N SER A 237 6.61 9.91 -3.91
CA SER A 237 6.40 8.97 -5.00
C SER A 237 7.26 7.72 -4.83
N LEU A 238 8.45 7.79 -4.19
CA LEU A 238 9.28 6.63 -3.84
C LEU A 238 8.49 5.60 -3.03
N LEU A 239 7.71 6.05 -2.03
CA LEU A 239 6.87 5.19 -1.19
C LEU A 239 5.94 4.33 -2.05
N LEU A 240 5.34 4.93 -3.08
CA LEU A 240 4.41 4.27 -3.99
C LEU A 240 5.10 3.25 -4.91
N HIS A 241 6.41 3.38 -5.15
CA HIS A 241 7.18 2.44 -5.96
C HIS A 241 7.73 1.27 -5.13
N LYS A 242 7.86 1.41 -3.81
CA LYS A 242 8.44 0.38 -2.92
C LYS A 242 7.86 -1.03 -3.07
N PRO A 243 6.55 -1.28 -3.30
CA PRO A 243 6.06 -2.64 -3.51
C PRO A 243 6.74 -3.33 -4.70
N VAL A 244 7.09 -2.58 -5.73
CA VAL A 244 7.84 -3.11 -6.88
C VAL A 244 9.32 -3.26 -6.57
N LEU A 245 9.90 -2.32 -5.84
CA LEU A 245 11.33 -2.33 -5.52
C LEU A 245 11.68 -3.48 -4.55
N LEU A 246 10.87 -3.70 -3.52
CA LEU A 246 11.13 -4.70 -2.48
C LEU A 246 10.34 -6.00 -2.69
N ALA A 247 9.05 -5.92 -3.01
CA ALA A 247 8.17 -7.10 -2.96
C ALA A 247 8.01 -7.83 -4.31
N TYR A 248 8.36 -7.22 -5.46
CA TYR A 248 8.09 -7.80 -6.78
C TYR A 248 8.71 -9.19 -6.98
N ASN A 249 9.98 -9.35 -6.59
CA ASN A 249 10.74 -10.58 -6.73
C ASN A 249 10.74 -11.46 -5.48
N HIS A 250 10.02 -11.06 -4.43
CA HIS A 250 9.91 -11.84 -3.21
C HIS A 250 9.30 -13.23 -3.50
N PRO A 251 9.82 -14.33 -2.92
CA PRO A 251 9.34 -15.69 -3.18
C PRO A 251 7.82 -15.86 -3.05
N ASP A 252 7.21 -15.28 -2.01
CA ASP A 252 5.76 -15.38 -1.78
C ASP A 252 4.90 -14.67 -2.83
N ASN A 253 5.45 -13.66 -3.52
CA ASN A 253 4.75 -12.99 -4.62
C ASN A 253 4.94 -13.73 -5.96
N LYS A 254 5.94 -14.64 -6.05
CA LYS A 254 6.28 -15.37 -7.28
C LYS A 254 5.17 -16.34 -7.70
N SER A 255 4.52 -17.02 -6.76
CA SER A 255 3.43 -17.97 -7.02
C SER A 255 2.23 -17.25 -7.67
N ILE A 256 1.79 -16.15 -7.07
CA ILE A 256 0.67 -15.34 -7.55
C ILE A 256 1.00 -14.71 -8.90
N ARG A 257 2.24 -14.23 -9.09
CA ARG A 257 2.71 -13.70 -10.38
C ARG A 257 2.72 -14.74 -11.49
N LYS A 258 3.03 -16.01 -11.18
CA LYS A 258 2.97 -17.12 -12.14
C LYS A 258 1.52 -17.42 -12.53
N ALA A 259 0.63 -17.51 -11.55
CA ALA A 259 -0.81 -17.73 -11.80
C ALA A 259 -1.38 -16.65 -12.74
N LEU A 260 -1.06 -15.37 -12.50
CA LEU A 260 -1.48 -14.25 -13.36
C LEU A 260 -0.86 -14.24 -14.78
N GLN A 261 0.08 -15.13 -15.10
CA GLN A 261 0.66 -15.25 -16.44
C GLN A 261 0.08 -16.41 -17.23
N THR A 262 -0.57 -17.35 -16.55
CA THR A 262 -1.19 -18.54 -17.12
C THR A 262 -2.70 -18.39 -17.32
N SER A 263 -3.30 -17.33 -16.75
CA SER A 263 -4.70 -16.92 -16.91
C SER A 263 -4.84 -15.85 -17.98
#